data_AF-A0A8J8F5C0-F1
#
_entry.id   AF-A0A8J8F5C0-F1
#
_cell.length_a   1.000
_cell.length_b   1.000
_cell.length_c   1.000
_cell.angle_alpha   90.00
_cell.angle_beta   90.00
_cell.angle_gamma   90.00
#
_symmetry.space_group_name_H-M   'P 1'
#
loop_
_entity.id
_entity.type
_entity.pdbx_description
1 polymer ?
#
loop_
_entity_poly.entity_id
_entity_poly.type
_entity_poly.pdbx_seq_one_letter_code
_entity_poly.pdbx_strand_id
1 'polypeptide(L)' 'MANRDDVSRELAECADCGAVYAARQWPDGTIKAIGSESCRCGSTEFELVESDEGSGLSNEPHVDGGSASTDDAG' A
#
# COMPACT_ATOMS: atom_id res chain seq x y z
N MET A 1 -22.14 6.69 -7.41
CA MET A 1 -21.84 5.39 -8.04
C MET A 1 -21.22 4.51 -6.96
N ALA A 2 -21.75 3.30 -6.75
CA ALA A 2 -21.37 2.41 -5.66
C ALA A 2 -19.88 2.04 -5.77
N ASN A 3 -19.06 2.45 -4.81
CA ASN A 3 -17.71 1.95 -4.65
C ASN A 3 -17.86 0.50 -4.17
N ARG A 4 -17.77 -0.45 -5.09
CA ARG A 4 -17.75 -1.90 -4.79
C ARG A 4 -16.31 -2.41 -4.77
N ASP A 5 -15.37 -1.47 -4.66
CA ASP A 5 -13.94 -1.65 -4.90
C ASP A 5 -13.11 -1.31 -3.66
N ASP A 6 -13.65 -1.44 -2.45
CA ASP A 6 -12.87 -1.37 -1.20
C ASP A 6 -11.86 -2.54 -1.04
N VAL A 7 -11.69 -3.36 -2.08
CA VAL A 7 -10.70 -4.43 -2.12
C VAL A 7 -9.42 -3.91 -2.75
N SER A 8 -8.42 -3.66 -1.92
CA SER A 8 -7.07 -3.29 -2.34
C SER A 8 -6.33 -4.53 -2.86
N ARG A 9 -5.57 -4.35 -3.94
CA ARG A 9 -4.68 -5.39 -4.48
C ARG A 9 -3.33 -5.22 -3.81
N GLU A 10 -2.94 -6.22 -3.03
CA GLU A 10 -1.77 -6.20 -2.17
C GLU A 10 -0.88 -7.41 -2.51
N LEU A 11 0.32 -7.46 -1.93
CA LEU A 11 1.19 -8.62 -2.00
C LEU A 11 1.13 -9.37 -0.67
N ALA A 12 1.09 -10.69 -0.73
CA ALA A 12 1.18 -11.55 0.46
C ALA A 12 2.31 -12.55 0.32
N GLU A 13 3.07 -12.71 1.40
CA GLU A 13 4.17 -13.64 1.56
C GLU A 13 3.70 -14.89 2.30
N CYS A 14 4.18 -16.06 1.90
CA CYS A 14 3.95 -17.28 2.65
C CYS A 14 4.89 -17.34 3.86
N ALA A 15 4.32 -17.42 5.07
CA ALA A 15 5.05 -17.47 6.34
C ALA A 15 6.00 -18.69 6.47
N ASP A 16 5.79 -19.72 5.67
CA ASP A 16 6.52 -20.99 5.75
C ASP A 16 7.74 -21.03 4.82
N CYS A 17 7.62 -20.46 3.62
CA CYS A 17 8.63 -20.58 2.57
C CYS A 17 9.08 -19.24 1.95
N GLY A 18 8.46 -18.12 2.33
CA GLY A 18 8.79 -16.78 1.81
C GLY A 18 8.33 -16.53 0.38
N ALA A 19 7.44 -17.37 -0.17
CA ALA A 19 6.95 -17.19 -1.53
C ALA A 19 5.93 -16.04 -1.59
N VAL A 20 6.14 -15.09 -2.52
CA VAL A 20 5.27 -13.91 -2.69
C VAL A 20 4.19 -14.17 -3.73
N TYR A 21 2.96 -13.80 -3.38
CA TYR A 21 1.76 -13.96 -4.21
C TYR A 21 0.99 -12.64 -4.30
N ALA A 22 0.31 -12.45 -5.42
CA ALA A 22 -0.71 -11.41 -5.53
C ALA A 22 -1.89 -11.78 -4.62
N ALA A 23 -2.29 -10.86 -3.76
CA ALA A 23 -3.39 -11.02 -2.83
C ALA A 23 -4.35 -9.83 -2.92
N ARG A 24 -5.52 -10.01 -2.31
CA ARG A 24 -6.52 -8.97 -2.14
C ARG A 24 -6.79 -8.80 -0.67
N GLN A 25 -6.73 -7.56 -0.20
CA GLN A 25 -7.10 -7.17 1.15
C GLN A 25 -8.48 -6.50 1.09
N TRP A 26 -9.37 -6.97 1.95
CA TRP A 26 -10.69 -6.37 2.18
C TRP A 26 -10.60 -5.33 3.29
N PRO A 27 -11.54 -4.37 3.37
CA PRO A 27 -11.50 -3.32 4.39
C PRO A 27 -11.71 -3.85 5.81
N ASP A 28 -12.18 -5.09 5.94
CA ASP A 28 -12.30 -5.84 7.20
C ASP A 28 -10.95 -6.40 7.70
N GLY A 29 -9.88 -6.29 6.89
CA GLY A 29 -8.56 -6.86 7.16
C GLY A 29 -8.40 -8.32 6.71
N THR A 30 -9.44 -8.91 6.11
CA THR A 30 -9.34 -10.22 5.46
C THR A 30 -8.36 -10.14 4.29
N ILE A 31 -7.48 -11.13 4.13
CA ILE A 31 -6.53 -11.25 3.02
C ILE A 31 -6.75 -12.58 2.31
N LYS A 32 -6.78 -12.59 0.97
CA LYS A 32 -6.79 -13.83 0.18
C LYS A 32 -5.88 -13.73 -1.04
N ALA A 33 -5.06 -14.76 -1.23
CA ALA A 33 -4.30 -14.94 -2.45
C ALA A 33 -5.21 -15.02 -3.69
N ILE A 34 -4.72 -14.50 -4.81
CA ILE A 34 -5.41 -14.47 -6.10
C ILE A 34 -4.81 -15.56 -6.98
N GLY A 35 -5.66 -16.41 -7.55
CA GLY A 35 -5.25 -17.47 -8.49
C GLY A 35 -4.67 -18.72 -7.83
N SER A 36 -4.51 -18.74 -6.51
CA SER A 36 -4.07 -19.91 -5.74
C SER A 36 -4.80 -19.94 -4.38
N GLU A 37 -5.31 -21.10 -3.97
CA GLU A 37 -5.92 -21.27 -2.64
C GLU A 37 -4.87 -21.59 -1.56
N SER A 38 -3.71 -22.09 -1.97
CA SER A 38 -2.60 -22.48 -1.11
C SER A 38 -1.25 -22.20 -1.78
N CYS A 39 -0.20 -22.13 -0.96
CA CYS A 39 1.16 -21.95 -1.43
C CYS A 39 1.67 -23.23 -2.09
N ARG A 40 2.67 -23.11 -2.96
CA ARG A 40 3.33 -24.27 -3.60
C ARG A 40 3.97 -25.22 -2.58
N CYS A 41 4.37 -24.73 -1.40
CA CYS A 41 4.91 -25.56 -0.32
C CYS A 41 3.83 -26.37 0.43
N GLY A 42 2.55 -26.04 0.27
CA GLY A 42 1.42 -26.65 0.98
C GLY A 42 0.83 -25.80 2.10
N SER A 43 1.49 -24.71 2.51
CA SER A 43 0.97 -23.82 3.56
C SER A 43 -0.15 -22.92 3.03
N THR A 44 -1.08 -22.57 3.92
CA THR A 44 -2.18 -21.62 3.66
C THR A 44 -2.09 -20.36 4.50
N GLU A 45 -1.01 -20.22 5.26
CA GLU A 45 -0.67 -19.05 6.05
C GLU A 45 0.08 -18.05 5.17
N PHE A 46 -0.52 -16.88 5.03
CA PHE A 46 0.01 -15.77 4.27
C PHE A 46 -0.05 -14.49 5.10
N GLU A 47 1.03 -13.70 5.05
CA GLU A 47 1.17 -12.40 5.70
C GLU A 47 1.27 -11.30 4.64
N LEU A 48 0.77 -10.09 4.95
CA LEU A 48 0.88 -8.97 4.01
C LEU A 48 2.32 -8.49 3.94
N VAL A 49 2.80 -8.32 2.72
CA VAL A 49 4.06 -7.61 2.48
C VAL A 49 3.70 -6.13 2.44
N GLU A 50 4.06 -5.39 3.49
CA GLU A 50 3.99 -3.93 3.49
C GLU A 50 4.75 -3.40 2.27
N SER A 51 3.99 -3.02 1.25
CA SER A 51 4.52 -2.25 0.13
C SER A 51 4.42 -0.81 0.60
N ASP A 52 5.54 -0.09 0.60
CA ASP A 52 5.67 1.32 1.02
C ASP A 52 4.88 2.29 0.10
N GLU A 53 3.78 1.86 -0.50
CA GLU A 53 3.04 2.57 -1.53
C GLU A 53 1.53 2.55 -1.20
N GLY A 54 1.20 2.76 0.08
CA GLY A 54 -0.17 2.75 0.58
C GLY A 54 -0.45 3.67 1.77
N SER A 55 0.55 4.39 2.28
CA SER A 55 0.32 5.50 3.21
C SER A 55 -0.19 6.72 2.45
N GLY A 56 -1.44 6.61 1.99
CA GLY A 56 -2.23 7.79 1.70
C GLY A 56 -2.22 8.68 2.95
N LEU A 57 -1.93 9.95 2.73
CA LEU A 57 -1.97 11.07 3.68
C LEU A 57 -0.94 11.05 4.81
N SER A 58 0.24 11.65 4.57
CA SER A 58 0.57 12.94 5.21
C SER A 58 1.78 13.64 4.56
N ASN A 59 1.55 14.93 4.31
CA ASN A 59 2.52 16.02 4.19
C ASN A 59 3.14 16.30 2.81
N GLU A 60 2.41 17.03 1.96
CA GLU A 60 3.03 18.03 1.10
C GLU A 60 3.59 19.15 2.00
N PRO A 61 4.91 19.33 2.16
CA PRO A 61 5.41 20.63 2.57
C PRO A 61 5.25 21.54 1.36
N HIS A 62 4.17 22.34 1.35
CA HIS A 62 4.12 23.54 0.52
C HIS A 62 5.31 24.42 0.91
N VAL A 63 6.39 24.32 0.12
CA VAL A 63 7.48 25.29 0.10
C VAL A 63 6.97 26.47 -0.72
N ASP A 64 6.20 27.33 -0.06
CA ASP A 64 5.95 28.68 -0.54
C ASP A 64 7.22 29.50 -0.28
N GLY A 65 8.14 29.42 -1.24
CA GLY A 65 9.30 30.30 -1.35
C GLY A 65 8.87 31.73 -1.65
N GLY A 66 8.37 32.43 -0.62
CA GLY A 66 8.12 33.87 -0.65
C GLY A 66 9.40 34.65 -0.38
N SER A 67 10.21 34.86 -1.41
CA SER A 67 11.43 35.66 -1.36
C SER A 67 11.11 37.11 -0.96
N ALA A 68 11.51 37.51 0.25
CA ALA A 68 11.55 38.91 0.65
C ALA A 68 12.51 39.66 -0.29
N SER A 69 11.95 40.45 -1.21
CA SER A 69 12.73 41.43 -1.98
C SER A 69 12.64 42.76 -1.24
N THR A 70 13.73 43.13 -0.59
CA THR A 70 13.94 44.39 0.12
C THR A 70 13.90 45.57 -0.84
N ASP A 71 13.06 46.54 -0.54
CA ASP A 71 13.27 48.00 -0.63
C ASP A 71 14.60 48.46 -1.30
N ASP A 72 14.49 48.95 -2.54
CA ASP A 72 15.50 49.77 -3.22
C ASP A 72 15.13 51.25 -3.04
N ALA A 73 15.85 51.92 -2.14
CA ALA A 73 15.84 53.38 -2.02
C ALA A 73 17.17 53.90 -2.58
N GLY A 74 17.10 54.49 -3.77
CA GLY A 74 18.18 55.23 -4.43
C GLY A 74 17.67 56.54 -5.01
#